data_AF-A0A931VIB1-F1
#
_entry.id   AF-A0A931VIB1-F1
#
_cell.length_a   1.000
_cell.length_b   1.000
_cell.length_c   1.000
_cell.angle_alpha   90.00
_cell.angle_beta   90.00
_cell.angle_gamma   90.00
#
_symmetry.space_group_name_H-M   'P 1'
#
loop_
_entity.id
_entity.type
_entity.pdbx_description
1 polymer ?
#
loop_
_entity_poly.entity_id
_entity_poly.type
_entity_poly.pdbx_seq_one_letter_code
_entity_poly.pdbx_strand_id
1 'polypeptide(L)'
;MFFLFLAILDNFYTPKAVSKITSINLSFVSFKTSAIFIFIFLIITGLFIYKFHWQPFLASLEAGGKAQGVKYVSKEMLDWYKKAYERNTYLSSQIAEDVAQNTMSLAEAGIYDEQFFKESSRIIEEAFLKEPSYIRLGIRIERIYLLLFNYDKSYLDRAEKILNILIAEAPAFPYLKNDLGRVKLAKGENKEAFEFFRQSAEQAPNINLDLKIQ
;
A
#
# COMPACT_ATOMS: atom_id res chain seq x y z
N MET A 1 36.07 10.10 -11.90
CA MET A 1 36.68 10.46 -10.60
C MET A 1 38.16 10.09 -10.51
N PHE A 2 38.58 8.89 -10.92
CA PHE A 2 40.00 8.44 -10.84
C PHE A 2 40.98 9.32 -11.65
N PHE A 3 40.60 9.76 -12.85
CA PHE A 3 41.43 10.65 -13.68
C PHE A 3 41.55 12.08 -13.14
N LEU A 4 40.59 12.56 -12.34
CA LEU A 4 40.66 13.90 -11.74
C LEU A 4 41.66 13.95 -10.57
N PHE A 5 41.92 12.81 -9.93
CA PHE A 5 42.87 12.68 -8.83
C PHE A 5 44.32 12.67 -9.33
N LEU A 6 44.58 12.07 -10.51
CA LEU A 6 45.90 12.07 -11.14
C LEU A 6 46.31 13.47 -11.64
N ALA A 7 45.36 14.26 -12.14
CA ALA A 7 45.63 15.63 -12.60
C ALA A 7 45.99 16.61 -11.47
N ILE A 8 45.56 16.35 -10.23
CA ILE A 8 45.93 17.17 -9.06
C ILE A 8 47.36 16.86 -8.60
N LEU A 9 47.85 15.63 -8.81
CA LEU A 9 49.21 15.23 -8.42
C LEU A 9 50.28 15.77 -9.38
N ASP A 10 49.97 15.95 -10.66
CA ASP A 10 50.92 16.53 -11.64
C ASP A 10 51.23 18.01 -11.38
N ASN A 11 50.33 18.77 -10.75
CA ASN A 11 50.52 20.21 -10.51
C ASN A 11 51.44 20.55 -9.31
N PHE A 12 51.89 19.55 -8.53
CA PHE A 12 52.80 19.77 -7.39
C PHE A 12 54.26 19.39 -7.67
N TYR A 13 54.59 18.89 -8.86
CA TYR A 13 55.96 18.50 -9.21
C TYR A 13 56.70 19.61 -9.96
N THR A 14 57.33 20.53 -9.22
CA THR A 14 58.35 21.41 -9.77
C THR A 14 59.72 20.70 -9.81
N PRO A 15 60.49 20.73 -10.92
CA PRO A 15 61.70 19.90 -11.08
C PRO A 15 62.89 20.26 -10.18
N LYS A 16 62.86 21.37 -9.43
CA LYS A 16 64.02 21.90 -8.69
C LYS A 16 64.17 21.39 -7.25
N ALA A 17 63.22 20.62 -6.73
CA ALA A 17 63.28 20.05 -5.36
C ALA A 17 63.70 18.57 -5.31
N VAL A 18 63.98 17.93 -6.47
CA VAL A 18 64.08 16.46 -6.56
C VAL A 18 65.49 15.91 -6.28
N SER A 19 66.55 16.72 -6.28
CA SER A 19 67.92 16.20 -6.17
C SER A 19 68.41 15.91 -4.73
N LYS A 20 67.62 16.22 -3.69
CA LYS A 20 68.05 16.03 -2.28
C LYS A 20 67.20 15.02 -1.48
N ILE A 21 66.31 14.28 -2.14
CA ILE A 21 65.43 13.26 -1.54
C ILE A 21 65.58 11.93 -2.30
N THR A 22 66.80 11.49 -2.56
CA THR A 22 67.09 10.21 -3.26
C THR A 22 67.62 9.12 -2.32
N SER A 23 67.31 9.21 -1.03
CA SER A 23 67.58 8.11 -0.07
C SER A 23 66.42 7.82 0.90
N ILE A 24 65.23 8.39 0.67
CA ILE A 24 64.03 7.92 1.37
C ILE A 24 63.57 6.63 0.70
N ASN A 25 63.57 5.55 1.47
CA ASN A 25 63.22 4.19 1.07
C ASN A 25 61.77 4.16 0.54
N LEU A 26 61.59 4.34 -0.78
CA LEU A 26 60.31 4.37 -1.50
C LEU A 26 59.48 3.08 -1.29
N SER A 27 60.12 1.99 -0.88
CA SER A 27 59.49 0.72 -0.52
C SER A 27 58.59 0.79 0.73
N PHE A 28 58.83 1.74 1.64
CA PHE A 28 58.05 1.87 2.87
C PHE A 28 56.79 2.75 2.72
N VAL A 29 56.78 3.65 1.74
CA VAL A 29 55.64 4.55 1.46
C VAL A 29 54.56 3.82 0.64
N SER A 30 54.94 2.85 -0.20
CA SER A 30 53.99 2.07 -1.02
C SER A 30 53.15 1.08 -0.20
N PHE A 31 53.69 0.53 0.89
CA PHE A 31 52.97 -0.46 1.71
C PHE A 31 51.88 0.20 2.58
N LYS A 32 52.20 1.31 3.25
CA LYS A 32 51.23 2.01 4.13
C LYS A 32 50.07 2.62 3.35
N THR A 33 50.33 3.16 2.17
CA THR A 33 49.28 3.70 1.29
C THR A 33 48.37 2.59 0.79
N SER A 34 48.92 1.44 0.37
CA SER A 34 48.14 0.27 -0.05
C SER A 34 47.22 -0.26 1.06
N ALA A 35 47.71 -0.32 2.31
CA ALA A 35 46.91 -0.74 3.45
C ALA A 35 45.72 0.20 3.72
N ILE A 36 45.92 1.52 3.58
CA ILE A 36 44.84 2.51 3.73
C ILE A 36 43.80 2.36 2.61
N PHE A 37 44.22 2.16 1.36
CA PHE A 37 43.29 1.94 0.24
C PHE A 37 42.47 0.67 0.41
N ILE A 38 43.09 -0.44 0.83
CA ILE A 38 42.38 -1.69 1.11
C ILE A 38 41.37 -1.50 2.23
N PHE A 39 41.75 -0.79 3.30
CA PHE A 39 40.85 -0.52 4.42
C PHE A 39 39.65 0.34 4.00
N ILE A 40 39.87 1.41 3.24
CA ILE A 40 38.79 2.25 2.70
C ILE A 40 37.89 1.44 1.77
N PHE A 41 38.47 0.61 0.90
CA PHE A 41 37.71 -0.24 0.00
C PHE A 41 36.80 -1.21 0.77
N LEU A 42 37.32 -1.88 1.81
CA LEU A 42 36.53 -2.78 2.65
C LEU A 42 35.38 -2.06 3.37
N ILE A 43 35.60 -0.83 3.85
CA ILE A 43 34.53 -0.01 4.44
C ILE A 43 33.45 0.30 3.41
N ILE A 44 33.84 0.77 2.22
CA ILE A 44 32.88 1.14 1.16
C ILE A 44 32.09 -0.09 0.71
N THR A 45 32.76 -1.22 0.48
CA THR A 45 32.10 -2.48 0.10
C THR A 45 31.16 -2.97 1.21
N GLY A 46 31.57 -2.87 2.48
CA GLY A 46 30.72 -3.20 3.63
C GLY A 46 29.46 -2.33 3.69
N LEU A 47 29.59 -1.02 3.50
CA LEU A 47 28.46 -0.08 3.44
C LEU A 47 27.55 -0.36 2.24
N PHE A 48 28.12 -0.73 1.10
CA PHE A 48 27.36 -1.11 -0.09
C PHE A 48 26.55 -2.39 0.16
N ILE A 49 27.18 -3.44 0.70
CA ILE A 49 26.51 -4.69 1.06
C ILE A 49 25.40 -4.43 2.08
N TYR A 50 25.68 -3.60 3.10
CA TYR A 50 24.67 -3.25 4.10
C TYR A 50 23.46 -2.56 3.47
N LYS A 51 23.69 -1.52 2.67
CA LYS A 51 22.62 -0.71 2.06
C LYS A 51 21.79 -1.48 1.04
N PHE A 52 22.43 -2.31 0.21
CA PHE A 52 21.76 -2.95 -0.93
C PHE A 52 21.28 -4.38 -0.66
N HIS A 53 21.83 -5.08 0.34
CA HIS A 53 21.41 -6.45 0.66
C HIS A 53 20.79 -6.58 2.05
N TRP A 54 21.42 -6.01 3.09
CA TRP A 54 20.92 -6.17 4.46
C TRP A 54 19.74 -5.26 4.80
N GLN A 55 19.77 -4.00 4.40
CA GLN A 55 18.69 -3.07 4.72
C GLN A 55 17.33 -3.51 4.11
N PRO A 56 17.25 -3.95 2.85
CA PRO A 56 16.00 -4.50 2.30
C PRO A 56 15.56 -5.80 2.99
N PHE A 57 16.52 -6.66 3.37
CA PHE A 57 16.23 -7.90 4.09
C PHE A 57 15.71 -7.65 5.51
N LEU A 58 16.29 -6.70 6.24
CA LEU A 58 15.81 -6.32 7.57
C LEU A 58 14.43 -5.65 7.48
N ALA A 59 14.21 -4.80 6.48
CA ALA A 59 12.90 -4.22 6.21
C ALA A 59 11.86 -5.30 5.87
N SER A 60 12.23 -6.34 5.12
CA SER A 60 11.32 -7.45 4.80
C SER A 60 11.03 -8.34 6.01
N LEU A 61 12.00 -8.57 6.90
CA LEU A 61 11.79 -9.27 8.16
C LEU A 61 10.88 -8.47 9.12
N GLU A 62 11.09 -7.16 9.24
CA GLU A 62 10.22 -6.30 10.04
C GLU A 62 8.80 -6.26 9.47
N ALA A 63 8.66 -6.15 8.14
CA ALA A 63 7.37 -6.24 7.47
C ALA A 63 6.70 -7.61 7.66
N GLY A 64 7.47 -8.71 7.59
CA GLY A 64 6.97 -10.07 7.82
C GLY A 64 6.52 -10.31 9.27
N GLY A 65 7.27 -9.80 10.25
CA GLY A 65 6.90 -9.83 11.66
C GLY A 65 5.64 -9.03 11.96
N LYS A 66 5.52 -7.82 11.38
CA LYS A 66 4.29 -7.02 11.43
C LYS A 66 3.12 -7.74 10.78
N ALA A 67 3.31 -8.35 9.61
CA ALA A 67 2.26 -9.09 8.90
C ALA A 67 1.75 -10.30 9.71
N GLN A 68 2.64 -11.05 10.37
CA GLN A 68 2.22 -12.14 11.25
C GLN A 68 1.47 -11.64 12.49
N GLY A 69 1.98 -10.60 13.17
CA GLY A 69 1.30 -9.99 14.31
C GLY A 69 -0.10 -9.47 13.93
N VAL A 70 -0.21 -8.80 12.78
CA VAL A 70 -1.48 -8.31 12.25
C VAL A 70 -2.44 -9.44 11.91
N LYS A 71 -1.96 -10.59 11.40
CA LYS A 71 -2.79 -11.77 11.13
C LYS A 71 -3.37 -12.41 12.39
N TYR A 72 -2.61 -12.45 13.48
CA TYR A 72 -3.13 -12.93 14.77
C TYR A 72 -4.18 -11.98 15.33
N VAL A 73 -3.88 -10.67 15.29
CA VAL A 73 -4.82 -9.63 15.74
C VAL A 73 -6.10 -9.65 14.91
N SER A 74 -6.02 -9.85 13.60
CA SER A 74 -7.21 -9.87 12.73
C SER A 74 -8.14 -11.04 13.07
N LYS A 75 -7.61 -12.23 13.39
CA LYS A 75 -8.45 -13.38 13.77
C LYS A 75 -9.16 -13.15 15.11
N GLU A 76 -8.43 -12.74 16.15
CA GLU A 76 -9.03 -12.48 17.47
C GLU A 76 -10.06 -11.36 17.41
N MET A 77 -9.75 -10.31 16.65
CA MET A 77 -10.65 -9.19 16.39
C MET A 77 -11.92 -9.64 15.66
N LEU A 78 -11.81 -10.48 14.63
CA LEU A 78 -12.97 -11.02 13.92
C LEU A 78 -13.85 -11.88 14.82
N ASP A 79 -13.25 -12.74 15.65
CA ASP A 79 -13.98 -13.56 16.62
C ASP A 79 -14.69 -12.68 17.67
N TRP A 80 -14.06 -11.59 18.10
CA TRP A 80 -14.70 -10.59 18.96
C TRP A 80 -15.90 -9.93 18.27
N TYR A 81 -15.73 -9.49 17.02
CA TYR A 81 -16.80 -8.86 16.24
C TYR A 81 -17.99 -9.80 16.00
N LYS A 82 -17.75 -11.08 15.69
CA LYS A 82 -18.80 -12.09 15.58
C LYS A 82 -19.62 -12.19 16.87
N LYS A 83 -18.93 -12.36 18.00
CA LYS A 83 -19.60 -12.46 19.31
C LYS A 83 -20.35 -11.19 19.68
N ALA A 84 -19.81 -10.02 19.33
CA ALA A 84 -20.47 -8.74 19.58
C ALA A 84 -21.73 -8.59 18.70
N TYR A 85 -21.63 -8.94 17.42
CA TYR A 85 -22.71 -8.89 16.45
C TYR A 85 -23.86 -9.84 16.79
N GLU A 86 -23.56 -11.08 17.20
CA GLU A 86 -24.54 -12.09 17.62
C GLU A 86 -25.31 -11.68 18.88
N ARG A 87 -24.68 -10.89 19.78
CA ARG A 87 -25.27 -10.51 21.07
C ARG A 87 -26.16 -9.28 21.02
N ASN A 88 -25.98 -8.40 20.03
CA ASN A 88 -26.61 -7.09 20.09
C ASN A 88 -27.05 -6.57 18.72
N THR A 89 -28.34 -6.75 18.42
CA THR A 89 -28.94 -6.31 17.14
C THR A 89 -28.94 -4.80 16.96
N TYR A 90 -28.92 -4.00 18.03
CA TYR A 90 -28.96 -2.53 17.94
C TYR A 90 -27.61 -1.86 17.67
N LEU A 91 -26.49 -2.58 17.84
CA LEU A 91 -25.14 -2.08 17.54
C LEU A 91 -24.62 -2.59 16.19
N SER A 92 -25.46 -3.24 15.38
CA SER A 92 -25.01 -3.99 14.20
C SER A 92 -24.28 -3.12 13.17
N SER A 93 -24.76 -1.90 12.93
CA SER A 93 -24.18 -1.00 11.91
C SER A 93 -22.86 -0.38 12.35
N GLN A 94 -22.72 -0.02 13.63
CA GLN A 94 -21.46 0.51 14.16
C GLN A 94 -20.38 -0.57 14.25
N ILE A 95 -20.75 -1.77 14.73
CA ILE A 95 -19.84 -2.93 14.73
C ILE A 95 -19.41 -3.26 13.30
N ALA A 96 -20.34 -3.25 12.36
CA ALA A 96 -20.03 -3.49 10.95
C ALA A 96 -19.11 -2.41 10.36
N GLU A 97 -19.29 -1.13 10.71
CA GLU A 97 -18.38 -0.06 10.27
C GLU A 97 -16.96 -0.26 10.84
N ASP A 98 -16.83 -0.67 12.10
CA ASP A 98 -15.51 -0.96 12.69
C ASP A 98 -14.84 -2.16 11.99
N VAL A 99 -15.60 -3.23 11.71
CA VAL A 99 -15.14 -4.37 10.91
C VAL A 99 -14.69 -3.92 9.51
N ALA A 100 -15.49 -3.06 8.86
CA ALA A 100 -15.22 -2.53 7.55
C ALA A 100 -13.95 -1.67 7.52
N GLN A 101 -13.80 -0.76 8.47
CA GLN A 101 -12.63 0.12 8.58
C GLN A 101 -11.36 -0.70 8.80
N ASN A 102 -11.39 -1.69 9.70
CA ASN A 102 -10.24 -2.56 9.92
C ASN A 102 -9.91 -3.42 8.70
N THR A 103 -10.92 -3.95 8.01
CA THR A 103 -10.72 -4.72 6.77
C THR A 103 -10.06 -3.86 5.68
N MET A 104 -10.50 -2.61 5.51
CA MET A 104 -9.90 -1.68 4.57
C MET A 104 -8.46 -1.31 4.95
N SER A 105 -8.19 -1.05 6.22
CA SER A 105 -6.82 -0.75 6.69
C SER A 105 -5.86 -1.92 6.48
N LEU A 106 -6.33 -3.17 6.62
CA LEU A 106 -5.54 -4.35 6.25
C LEU A 106 -5.23 -4.39 4.76
N ALA A 107 -6.23 -4.14 3.91
CA ALA A 107 -6.05 -4.10 2.46
C ALA A 107 -5.06 -3.01 2.02
N GLU A 108 -5.16 -1.81 2.59
CA GLU A 108 -4.26 -0.68 2.34
C GLU A 108 -2.82 -0.98 2.77
N ALA A 109 -2.66 -1.77 3.85
CA ALA A 109 -1.36 -2.28 4.29
C ALA A 109 -0.84 -3.44 3.42
N GLY A 110 -1.58 -3.86 2.38
CA GLY A 110 -1.22 -4.99 1.52
C GLY A 110 -1.40 -6.37 2.19
N ILE A 111 -2.15 -6.43 3.28
CA ILE A 111 -2.38 -7.65 4.06
C ILE A 111 -3.71 -8.26 3.63
N TYR A 112 -3.63 -9.27 2.77
CA TYR A 112 -4.79 -9.97 2.23
C TYR A 112 -4.94 -11.34 2.89
N ASP A 113 -5.93 -11.46 3.77
CA ASP A 113 -6.39 -12.74 4.30
C ASP A 113 -7.79 -13.02 3.74
N GLU A 114 -7.88 -13.92 2.77
CA GLU A 114 -9.12 -14.22 2.05
C GLU A 114 -10.24 -14.63 3.01
N GLN A 115 -9.95 -15.46 4.03
CA GLN A 115 -10.96 -15.93 4.97
C GLN A 115 -11.47 -14.77 5.83
N PHE A 116 -10.58 -13.93 6.32
CA PHE A 116 -10.95 -12.72 7.06
C PHE A 116 -11.82 -11.80 6.21
N PHE A 117 -11.41 -11.50 4.97
CA PHE A 117 -12.17 -10.60 4.08
C PHE A 117 -13.55 -11.16 3.75
N LYS A 118 -13.66 -12.47 3.47
CA LYS A 118 -14.94 -13.13 3.21
C LYS A 118 -15.89 -12.98 4.39
N GLU A 119 -15.42 -13.26 5.60
CA GLU A 119 -16.25 -13.15 6.80
C GLU A 119 -16.61 -11.71 7.15
N SER A 120 -15.65 -10.80 7.11
CA SER A 120 -15.90 -9.37 7.30
C SER A 120 -16.97 -8.89 6.32
N SER A 121 -16.85 -9.27 5.03
CA SER A 121 -17.82 -8.90 4.01
C SER A 121 -19.24 -9.40 4.34
N ARG A 122 -19.37 -10.60 4.93
CA ARG A 122 -20.67 -11.17 5.35
C ARG A 122 -21.31 -10.32 6.46
N ILE A 123 -20.54 -9.97 7.49
CA ILE A 123 -21.03 -9.17 8.63
C ILE A 123 -21.48 -7.79 8.14
N ILE A 124 -20.66 -7.16 7.30
CA ILE A 124 -20.92 -5.82 6.76
C ILE A 124 -22.14 -5.82 5.84
N GLU A 125 -22.24 -6.79 4.93
CA GLU A 125 -23.40 -6.93 4.04
C GLU A 125 -24.69 -7.15 4.84
N GLU A 126 -24.67 -8.03 5.84
CA GLU A 126 -25.85 -8.31 6.67
C GLU A 126 -26.33 -7.04 7.41
N ALA A 127 -25.39 -6.24 7.94
CA ALA A 127 -25.71 -4.96 8.56
C ALA A 127 -26.25 -3.94 7.55
N PHE A 128 -25.61 -3.81 6.38
CA PHE A 128 -26.06 -2.89 5.34
C PHE A 128 -27.46 -3.24 4.82
N LEU A 129 -27.77 -4.52 4.62
CA LEU A 129 -29.09 -4.95 4.14
C LEU A 129 -30.21 -4.70 5.17
N LYS A 130 -29.87 -4.58 6.46
CA LYS A 130 -30.82 -4.17 7.52
C LYS A 130 -31.06 -2.66 7.51
N GLU A 131 -30.03 -1.87 7.17
CA GLU A 131 -30.08 -0.40 7.14
C GLU A 131 -29.48 0.17 5.83
N PRO A 132 -30.16 0.02 4.68
CA PRO A 132 -29.60 0.45 3.38
C PRO A 132 -29.33 1.95 3.28
N SER A 133 -30.01 2.77 4.08
CA SER A 133 -29.78 4.21 4.19
C SER A 133 -28.41 4.55 4.79
N TYR A 134 -27.71 3.59 5.41
CA TYR A 134 -26.36 3.80 5.91
C TYR A 134 -25.31 3.69 4.79
N ILE A 135 -25.33 4.69 3.90
CA ILE A 135 -24.56 4.76 2.65
C ILE A 135 -23.07 4.44 2.84
N ARG A 136 -22.47 4.92 3.93
CA ARG A 136 -21.05 4.69 4.24
C ARG A 136 -20.70 3.21 4.27
N LEU A 137 -21.56 2.40 4.90
CA LEU A 137 -21.34 0.96 5.04
C LEU A 137 -21.43 0.26 3.68
N GLY A 138 -22.38 0.69 2.85
CA GLY A 138 -22.49 0.22 1.46
C GLY A 138 -21.23 0.52 0.63
N ILE A 139 -20.63 1.70 0.80
CA ILE A 139 -19.36 2.13 0.15
C ILE A 139 -18.14 1.41 0.74
N ARG A 140 -18.27 0.71 1.87
CA ARG A 140 -17.19 -0.14 2.37
C ARG A 140 -17.30 -1.55 1.79
N ILE A 141 -18.51 -2.11 1.78
CA ILE A 141 -18.71 -3.48 1.31
C ILE A 141 -18.47 -3.62 -0.18
N GLU A 142 -18.83 -2.65 -1.03
CA GLU A 142 -18.53 -2.75 -2.47
C GLU A 142 -17.02 -2.73 -2.72
N ARG A 143 -16.25 -1.93 -1.96
CA ARG A 143 -14.78 -1.92 -2.05
C ARG A 143 -14.20 -3.26 -1.64
N ILE A 144 -14.70 -3.84 -0.56
CA ILE A 144 -14.28 -5.17 -0.12
C ILE A 144 -14.60 -6.22 -1.18
N TYR A 145 -15.75 -6.15 -1.84
CA TYR A 145 -16.09 -7.02 -2.98
C TYR A 145 -15.16 -6.81 -4.19
N LEU A 146 -14.80 -5.57 -4.48
CA LEU A 146 -13.78 -5.25 -5.48
C LEU A 146 -12.36 -5.70 -5.10
N LEU A 147 -12.10 -6.05 -3.84
CA LEU A 147 -10.84 -6.72 -3.44
C LEU A 147 -10.97 -8.23 -3.56
N LEU A 148 -12.14 -8.76 -3.19
CA LEU A 148 -12.44 -10.19 -3.21
C LEU A 148 -12.64 -10.77 -4.62
N PHE A 149 -12.93 -9.95 -5.65
CA PHE A 149 -13.13 -10.49 -7.00
C PHE A 149 -11.88 -11.20 -7.58
N ASN A 150 -10.69 -10.84 -7.11
CA ASN A 150 -9.45 -11.51 -7.49
C ASN A 150 -9.43 -12.99 -7.06
N TYR A 151 -10.22 -13.35 -6.06
CA TYR A 151 -10.37 -14.72 -5.57
C TYR A 151 -11.58 -15.42 -6.21
N ASP A 152 -12.70 -14.71 -6.34
CA ASP A 152 -13.93 -15.23 -6.92
C ASP A 152 -14.71 -14.13 -7.66
N LYS A 153 -14.93 -14.31 -8.97
CA LYS A 153 -15.64 -13.34 -9.80
C LYS A 153 -17.10 -13.12 -9.38
N SER A 154 -17.71 -14.03 -8.60
CA SER A 154 -19.06 -13.86 -8.07
C SER A 154 -19.22 -12.61 -7.20
N TYR A 155 -18.13 -12.10 -6.63
CA TYR A 155 -18.14 -10.84 -5.88
C TYR A 155 -18.42 -9.61 -6.75
N LEU A 156 -18.21 -9.67 -8.08
CA LEU A 156 -18.60 -8.59 -8.98
C LEU A 156 -20.12 -8.42 -9.06
N ASP A 157 -20.88 -9.52 -9.03
CA ASP A 157 -22.35 -9.48 -9.01
C ASP A 157 -22.88 -8.90 -7.70
N ARG A 158 -22.22 -9.23 -6.58
CA ARG A 158 -22.57 -8.67 -5.26
C ARG A 158 -22.23 -7.18 -5.19
N ALA A 159 -21.07 -6.75 -5.70
CA ALA A 159 -20.69 -5.34 -5.79
C ALA A 159 -21.71 -4.53 -6.62
N GLU A 160 -22.10 -5.04 -7.80
CA GLU A 160 -23.14 -4.41 -8.62
C GLU A 160 -24.48 -4.31 -7.87
N LYS A 161 -24.90 -5.36 -7.18
CA LYS A 161 -26.14 -5.34 -6.38
C LYS A 161 -26.11 -4.24 -5.32
N ILE A 162 -25.03 -4.12 -4.55
CA ILE A 162 -24.89 -3.09 -3.53
C ILE A 162 -24.89 -1.69 -4.16
N LEU A 163 -24.14 -1.49 -5.25
CA LEU A 163 -24.08 -0.21 -5.94
C LEU A 163 -25.45 0.23 -6.49
N ASN A 164 -26.25 -0.70 -7.01
CA ASN A 164 -27.61 -0.40 -7.45
C ASN A 164 -28.51 0.05 -6.30
N ILE A 165 -28.37 -0.54 -5.10
CA ILE A 165 -29.09 -0.08 -3.89
C ILE A 165 -28.60 1.33 -3.51
N LEU A 166 -27.29 1.56 -3.46
CA LEU A 166 -26.72 2.85 -3.10
C LEU A 166 -27.11 3.96 -4.07
N ILE A 167 -27.14 3.69 -5.39
CA ILE A 167 -27.57 4.66 -6.40
C ILE A 167 -29.05 5.00 -6.23
N ALA A 168 -29.89 4.04 -5.85
CA ALA A 168 -31.31 4.29 -5.58
C ALA A 168 -31.51 5.15 -4.32
N GLU A 169 -30.77 4.86 -3.25
CA GLU A 169 -30.82 5.62 -1.99
C GLU A 169 -30.17 7.02 -2.10
N ALA A 170 -29.14 7.13 -2.95
CA ALA A 170 -28.25 8.29 -2.99
C ALA A 170 -27.87 8.67 -4.45
N PRO A 171 -28.86 9.02 -5.30
CA PRO A 171 -28.64 9.23 -6.75
C PRO A 171 -27.77 10.45 -7.08
N ALA A 172 -27.58 11.35 -6.11
CA ALA A 172 -26.79 12.57 -6.25
C ALA A 172 -25.29 12.35 -6.08
N PHE A 173 -24.82 11.13 -5.76
CA PHE A 173 -23.40 10.83 -5.53
C PHE A 173 -22.75 10.24 -6.80
N PRO A 174 -21.99 11.02 -7.58
CA PRO A 174 -21.52 10.58 -8.89
C PRO A 174 -20.51 9.44 -8.80
N TYR A 175 -19.73 9.39 -7.70
CA TYR A 175 -18.75 8.32 -7.50
C TYR A 175 -19.39 6.93 -7.46
N LEU A 176 -20.67 6.79 -7.08
CA LEU A 176 -21.37 5.49 -7.13
C LEU A 176 -21.51 5.00 -8.57
N LYS A 177 -21.77 5.90 -9.52
CA LYS A 177 -21.77 5.55 -10.95
C LYS A 177 -20.37 5.22 -11.44
N ASN A 178 -19.35 5.95 -10.98
CA ASN A 178 -17.96 5.60 -11.29
C ASN A 178 -17.61 4.19 -10.78
N ASP A 179 -17.97 3.84 -9.56
CA ASP A 179 -17.72 2.52 -9.00
C ASP A 179 -18.51 1.42 -9.72
N LEU A 180 -19.74 1.71 -10.18
CA LEU A 180 -20.48 0.79 -11.06
C LEU A 180 -19.79 0.61 -12.41
N GLY A 181 -19.24 1.68 -12.99
CA GLY A 181 -18.39 1.61 -14.17
C GLY A 181 -17.17 0.70 -13.97
N ARG A 182 -16.53 0.76 -12.80
CA ARG A 182 -15.40 -0.12 -12.45
C ARG A 182 -15.82 -1.59 -12.37
N VAL A 183 -16.98 -1.88 -11.77
CA VAL A 183 -17.54 -3.25 -11.72
C VAL A 183 -17.82 -3.76 -13.14
N LYS A 184 -18.47 -2.95 -13.98
CA LYS A 184 -18.75 -3.29 -15.38
C LYS A 184 -17.49 -3.56 -16.19
N LEU A 185 -16.47 -2.72 -16.00
CA LEU A 185 -15.17 -2.91 -16.63
C LEU A 185 -14.53 -4.23 -16.19
N ALA A 186 -14.55 -4.55 -14.89
CA ALA A 186 -14.01 -5.80 -14.35
C ALA A 186 -14.76 -7.05 -14.86
N LYS A 187 -16.04 -6.92 -15.21
CA LYS A 187 -16.83 -7.96 -15.88
C LYS A 187 -16.55 -8.10 -17.39
N GLY A 188 -15.83 -7.15 -17.99
CA GLY A 188 -15.58 -7.08 -19.44
C GLY A 188 -16.70 -6.37 -20.22
N GLU A 189 -17.65 -5.74 -19.53
CA GLU A 189 -18.77 -4.98 -20.08
C GLU A 189 -18.33 -3.54 -20.41
N ASN A 190 -17.40 -3.41 -21.36
CA ASN A 190 -16.69 -2.16 -21.62
C ASN A 190 -17.58 -1.00 -22.07
N LYS A 191 -18.66 -1.29 -22.82
CA LYS A 191 -19.56 -0.25 -23.33
C LYS A 191 -20.39 0.34 -22.19
N GLU A 192 -20.93 -0.52 -21.35
CA GLU A 192 -21.69 -0.19 -20.15
C GLU A 192 -20.81 0.56 -19.15
N ALA A 193 -19.57 0.09 -18.95
CA ALA A 193 -18.59 0.76 -18.10
C ALA A 193 -18.35 2.20 -18.54
N PHE A 194 -18.11 2.42 -19.84
CA PHE A 194 -17.90 3.74 -20.42
C PHE A 194 -19.11 4.66 -20.18
N GLU A 195 -20.32 4.15 -20.34
CA GLU A 195 -21.54 4.93 -20.11
C GLU A 195 -21.68 5.37 -18.64
N PHE A 196 -21.40 4.48 -17.68
CA PHE A 196 -21.40 4.85 -16.27
C PHE A 196 -20.32 5.86 -15.90
N PHE A 197 -19.10 5.72 -16.45
CA PHE A 197 -18.04 6.71 -16.28
C PHE A 197 -18.44 8.08 -16.83
N ARG A 198 -19.04 8.12 -18.02
CA ARG A 198 -19.55 9.34 -18.64
C ARG A 198 -20.60 10.02 -17.75
N GLN A 199 -21.58 9.26 -17.28
CA GLN A 199 -22.62 9.79 -16.37
C GLN A 199 -22.03 10.32 -15.05
N SER A 200 -21.03 9.64 -14.48
CA SER A 200 -20.32 10.14 -13.30
C SER A 200 -19.62 11.47 -13.58
N ALA A 201 -18.95 11.59 -14.74
CA ALA A 201 -18.22 12.79 -15.13
C ALA A 201 -19.16 13.97 -15.44
N GLU A 202 -20.34 13.73 -15.99
CA GLU A 202 -21.36 14.76 -16.25
C GLU A 202 -21.95 15.36 -14.96
N GLN A 203 -22.00 14.59 -13.87
CA GLN A 203 -22.53 15.05 -12.57
C GLN A 203 -21.47 15.72 -11.66
N ALA A 204 -20.19 15.35 -11.79
CA ALA A 204 -19.08 15.90 -11.01
C ALA A 204 -18.88 17.44 -11.09
N PRO A 205 -19.04 18.13 -12.23
CA PRO A 205 -18.86 19.59 -12.31
C PRO A 205 -19.93 20.38 -11.53
N ASN A 206 -20.99 19.73 -11.03
CA ASN A 206 -22.09 20.37 -10.29
C ASN A 206 -22.11 20.06 -8.78
N ILE A 207 -21.12 19.33 -8.24
CA ILE A 207 -21.07 19.07 -6.78
C ILE A 207 -20.54 20.32 -6.07
N ASN A 208 -21.44 21.16 -5.57
CA ASN A 208 -21.09 22.12 -4.52
C ASN A 208 -20.74 21.33 -3.25
N LEU A 209 -19.47 21.34 -2.84
CA LEU A 209 -18.89 20.53 -1.76
C LEU A 209 -19.42 20.86 -0.35
N ASP A 210 -20.43 21.72 -0.23
CA ASP A 210 -21.08 22.11 1.03
C ASP A 210 -22.00 21.05 1.64
N LEU A 211 -22.07 19.84 1.09
CA LEU A 211 -22.75 18.71 1.73
C LEU A 211 -21.95 18.27 2.97
N LYS A 212 -22.22 18.93 4.09
CA LYS A 212 -21.87 18.47 5.44
C LYS A 212 -22.44 17.07 5.62
N ILE A 213 -21.55 16.07 5.55
CA ILE A 213 -21.82 14.72 6.02
C ILE A 213 -22.08 14.85 7.53
N GLN A 214 -23.36 14.84 7.92
CA GLN A 214 -23.79 14.75 9.32
C GLN A 214 -23.63 13.32 9.83
#